data_AF-A0ABD2MQJ9-F1
#
_entry.id   AF-A0ABD2MQJ9-F1
#
_cell.length_a   1.000
_cell.length_b   1.000
_cell.length_c   1.000
_cell.angle_alpha   90.00
_cell.angle_beta   90.00
_cell.angle_gamma   90.00
#
_symmetry.space_group_name_H-M   'P 1'
#
loop_
_entity.id
_entity.type
_entity.pdbx_description
1 polymer ?
#
loop_
_entity_poly.entity_id
_entity_poly.type
_entity_poly.pdbx_seq_one_letter_code
_entity_poly.pdbx_strand_id
1 'polypeptide(L)'
;MLSQINQSTDLNEMCNIITDGLNTSTKKVCGRRRIQNSKLSPSTIALIERRRNTNRESQEYEELNKIIKKVMRKDDRNRQAQMVEQTLKDNMNSRALRKNLSKENIRIHKLKDANNNAKYEKKSEIINIIKDFFKKLYSKKGHSPSRSEDLPEVTKWKSQPQSTR
;
A
#
# COMPACT_ATOMS: atom_id res chain seq x y z
N MET A 1 -26.94 38.30 50.50
CA MET A 1 -26.59 39.08 49.29
C MET A 1 -25.36 38.44 48.68
N LEU A 2 -25.52 37.82 47.52
CA LEU A 2 -24.47 37.10 46.80
C LEU A 2 -23.66 38.11 45.99
N SER A 3 -22.48 38.49 46.47
CA SER A 3 -21.55 39.31 45.70
C SER A 3 -20.15 38.77 45.88
N GLN A 4 -19.67 38.04 44.88
CA GLN A 4 -18.28 37.98 44.39
C GLN A 4 -18.09 36.69 43.59
N ILE A 5 -18.42 36.75 42.30
CA ILE A 5 -17.77 35.91 41.30
C ILE A 5 -16.71 36.81 40.67
N ASN A 6 -15.46 36.59 41.06
CA ASN A 6 -14.29 37.24 40.47
C ASN A 6 -14.22 36.92 38.97
N GLN A 7 -14.83 37.77 38.14
CA GLN A 7 -14.66 37.76 36.70
C GLN A 7 -13.59 38.77 36.32
N SER A 8 -12.33 38.34 36.33
CA SER A 8 -11.28 38.99 35.54
C SER A 8 -10.12 38.01 35.31
N THR A 9 -10.41 36.84 34.75
CA THR A 9 -9.39 36.21 33.92
C THR A 9 -9.34 37.03 32.64
N ASP A 10 -8.18 37.63 32.38
CA ASP A 10 -7.95 38.52 31.25
C ASP A 10 -8.40 37.81 29.97
N LEU A 11 -9.16 38.50 29.11
CA LEU A 11 -9.70 37.89 27.88
C LEU A 11 -8.58 37.32 27.02
N ASN A 12 -7.38 37.91 27.09
CA ASN A 12 -6.19 37.40 26.43
C ASN A 12 -5.71 36.06 27.01
N GLU A 13 -5.80 35.87 28.32
CA GLU A 13 -5.42 34.63 28.98
C GLU A 13 -6.38 33.50 28.59
N MET A 14 -7.69 33.79 28.51
CA MET A 14 -8.68 32.85 27.99
C MET A 14 -8.47 32.51 26.51
N CYS A 15 -8.16 33.51 25.67
CA CYS A 15 -7.81 33.28 24.27
C CYS A 15 -6.57 32.41 24.13
N ASN A 16 -5.55 32.58 24.98
CA ASN A 16 -4.34 31.77 24.97
C ASN A 16 -4.65 30.32 25.38
N ILE A 17 -5.43 30.12 26.44
CA ILE A 17 -5.85 28.78 26.90
C ILE A 17 -6.63 28.04 25.80
N ILE A 18 -7.56 28.74 25.12
CA ILE A 18 -8.34 28.15 24.02
C ILE A 18 -7.41 27.81 22.85
N THR A 19 -6.50 28.71 22.48
CA THR A 19 -5.56 28.51 21.37
C THR A 19 -4.61 27.34 21.65
N ASP A 20 -4.11 27.23 22.88
CA ASP A 20 -3.27 26.12 23.31
C ASP A 20 -4.04 24.81 23.38
N GLY A 21 -5.30 24.83 23.84
CA GLY A 21 -6.19 23.69 23.83
C GLY A 21 -6.45 23.17 22.42
N LEU A 22 -6.71 24.08 21.46
CA LEU A 22 -6.89 23.76 20.05
C LEU A 22 -5.59 23.23 19.42
N ASN A 23 -4.45 23.86 19.67
CA ASN A 23 -3.15 23.42 19.18
C ASN A 23 -2.75 22.04 19.71
N THR A 24 -3.06 21.77 20.98
CA THR A 24 -2.76 20.48 21.61
C THR A 24 -3.68 19.38 21.07
N SER A 25 -4.96 19.68 20.91
CA SER A 25 -5.95 18.74 20.37
C SER A 25 -5.69 18.44 18.90
N THR A 26 -5.38 19.46 18.09
CA THR A 26 -4.99 19.27 16.69
C THR A 26 -3.68 18.51 16.55
N LYS A 27 -2.68 18.72 17.42
CA LYS A 27 -1.47 17.87 17.45
C LYS A 27 -1.78 16.44 17.87
N LYS A 28 -2.72 16.19 18.79
CA LYS A 28 -3.10 14.80 19.16
C LYS A 28 -3.85 14.08 18.04
N VAL A 29 -4.80 14.76 17.40
CA VAL A 29 -5.68 14.18 16.38
C VAL A 29 -5.01 14.17 14.99
N CYS A 30 -4.35 15.26 14.62
CA CYS A 30 -3.72 15.47 13.31
C CYS A 30 -2.19 15.36 13.32
N GLY A 31 -1.54 15.15 14.49
CA GLY A 31 -0.07 15.16 14.61
C GLY A 31 0.65 13.99 13.95
N ARG A 32 -0.09 13.00 13.44
CA ARG A 32 0.45 12.11 12.39
C ARG A 32 0.40 12.81 11.03
N ARG A 33 1.00 14.00 10.92
CA ARG A 33 1.58 14.36 9.62
C ARG A 33 2.68 13.34 9.41
N ARG A 34 2.42 12.35 8.53
CA ARG A 34 3.47 11.50 7.99
C ARG A 34 4.59 12.46 7.64
N ILE A 35 5.79 12.27 8.20
CA ILE A 35 6.98 12.96 7.72
C ILE A 35 6.93 12.74 6.22
N GLN A 36 6.64 13.82 5.49
CA GLN A 36 6.62 13.75 4.05
C GLN A 36 8.07 13.45 3.73
N ASN A 37 8.37 12.20 3.41
CA ASN A 37 9.67 11.80 2.92
C ASN A 37 9.85 12.61 1.64
N SER A 38 10.46 13.78 1.80
CA SER A 38 10.71 14.72 0.72
C SER A 38 11.41 13.92 -0.36
N LYS A 39 10.89 13.98 -1.58
CA LYS A 39 11.50 13.30 -2.72
C LYS A 39 12.93 13.76 -2.96
N LEU A 40 13.25 14.98 -2.51
CA LEU A 40 14.54 15.63 -2.67
C LEU A 40 15.26 15.71 -1.32
N SER A 41 16.58 15.54 -1.35
CA SER A 41 17.41 15.76 -0.18
C SER A 41 17.42 17.25 0.22
N PRO A 42 17.67 17.57 1.51
CA PRO A 42 17.77 18.95 1.97
C PRO A 42 18.81 19.77 1.21
N SER A 43 19.92 19.15 0.80
CA SER A 43 20.95 19.81 -0.01
C SER A 43 20.45 20.20 -1.41
N THR A 44 19.65 19.34 -2.05
CA THR A 44 19.00 19.68 -3.33
C THR A 44 17.99 20.80 -3.18
N ILE A 45 17.26 20.84 -2.07
CA ILE A 45 16.32 21.94 -1.77
C ILE A 45 17.09 23.26 -1.63
N ALA A 46 18.20 23.27 -0.89
CA ALA A 46 19.04 24.46 -0.74
C ALA A 46 19.59 24.97 -2.09
N LEU A 47 19.95 24.06 -3.01
CA LEU A 47 20.36 24.45 -4.37
C LEU A 47 19.22 25.09 -5.17
N ILE A 48 18.00 24.56 -5.04
CA ILE A 48 16.81 25.13 -5.69
C ILE A 48 16.50 26.52 -5.12
N GLU A 49 16.63 26.71 -3.82
CA GLU A 49 16.47 28.00 -3.16
C GLU A 49 17.52 29.00 -3.63
N ARG A 50 18.80 28.59 -3.69
CA ARG A 50 19.88 29.42 -4.26
C ARG A 50 19.54 29.85 -5.68
N ARG A 51 19.12 28.92 -6.55
CA ARG A 51 18.72 29.23 -7.93
C ARG A 51 17.56 30.23 -8.01
N ARG A 52 16.59 30.17 -7.07
CA ARG A 52 15.46 31.12 -7.05
C ARG A 52 15.91 32.56 -6.80
N ASN A 53 17.01 32.73 -6.08
CA ASN A 53 17.58 34.03 -5.71
C ASN A 53 18.65 34.52 -6.71
N THR A 54 19.06 33.70 -7.67
CA THR A 54 20.05 34.05 -8.70
C THR A 54 19.37 34.68 -9.92
N ASN A 55 19.99 35.70 -10.52
CA ASN A 55 19.52 36.31 -11.77
C ASN A 55 19.46 35.26 -12.90
N ARG A 56 18.34 35.20 -13.64
CA ARG A 56 18.09 34.19 -14.69
C ARG A 56 19.04 34.28 -15.87
N GLU A 57 19.56 35.47 -16.16
CA GLU A 57 20.45 35.73 -17.28
C GLU A 57 21.92 35.47 -16.92
N SER A 58 22.22 35.15 -15.65
CA SER A 58 23.60 34.88 -15.25
C SER A 58 24.03 33.47 -15.65
N GLN A 59 25.33 33.33 -15.97
CA GLN A 59 25.95 32.03 -16.18
C GLN A 59 25.82 31.13 -14.94
N GLU A 60 25.86 31.70 -13.73
CA GLU A 60 25.65 30.99 -12.48
C GLU A 60 24.28 30.31 -12.43
N TYR A 61 23.23 30.92 -12.98
CA TYR A 61 21.90 30.32 -13.04
C TYR A 61 21.87 29.07 -13.92
N GLU A 62 22.54 29.11 -15.07
CA GLU A 62 22.66 27.94 -15.95
C GLU A 62 23.43 26.80 -15.30
N GLU A 63 24.54 27.12 -14.63
CA GLU A 63 25.37 26.16 -13.91
C GLU A 63 24.59 25.52 -12.77
N LEU A 64 23.89 26.32 -11.95
CA LEU A 64 22.99 25.82 -10.90
C LEU A 64 21.91 24.91 -11.48
N ASN A 65 21.33 25.25 -12.63
CA ASN A 65 20.34 24.40 -13.30
C ASN A 65 20.92 23.04 -13.72
N LYS A 66 22.14 23.01 -14.28
CA LYS A 66 22.83 21.76 -14.64
C LYS A 66 23.09 20.90 -13.40
N ILE A 67 23.56 21.51 -12.31
CA ILE A 67 23.84 20.84 -11.04
C ILE A 67 22.54 20.29 -10.43
N ILE A 68 21.49 21.10 -10.31
CA ILE A 68 20.19 20.70 -9.76
C ILE A 68 19.63 19.51 -10.53
N LYS A 69 19.62 19.54 -11.86
CA LYS A 69 19.17 18.41 -12.69
C LYS A 69 19.98 17.13 -12.44
N LYS A 70 21.29 17.25 -12.17
CA LYS A 70 22.15 16.10 -11.85
C LYS A 70 21.84 15.53 -10.47
N VAL A 71 21.72 16.39 -9.46
CA VAL A 71 21.49 15.96 -8.07
C VAL A 71 20.07 15.43 -7.89
N MET A 72 19.05 16.04 -8.49
CA MET A 72 17.67 15.52 -8.46
C MET A 72 17.57 14.09 -9.00
N ARG A 73 18.25 13.81 -10.14
CA ARG A 73 18.31 12.45 -10.71
C ARG A 73 19.05 11.46 -9.81
N LYS A 74 20.01 11.92 -9.01
CA LYS A 74 20.72 11.09 -8.02
C LYS A 74 19.80 10.80 -6.84
N ASP A 75 19.12 11.81 -6.32
CA ASP A 75 18.17 11.68 -5.21
C ASP A 75 17.03 10.71 -5.55
N ASP A 76 16.45 10.81 -6.74
CA ASP A 76 15.40 9.87 -7.17
C ASP A 76 15.91 8.44 -7.27
N ARG A 77 17.10 8.22 -7.84
CA ARG A 77 17.73 6.89 -7.91
C ARG A 77 18.01 6.32 -6.52
N ASN A 78 18.55 7.12 -5.62
CA ASN A 78 18.83 6.72 -4.25
C ASN A 78 17.56 6.34 -3.50
N ARG A 79 16.49 7.14 -3.66
CA ARG A 79 15.19 6.86 -3.05
C ARG A 79 14.59 5.56 -3.57
N GLN A 80 14.65 5.32 -4.88
CA GLN A 80 14.18 4.05 -5.46
C GLN A 80 14.99 2.86 -4.94
N ALA A 81 16.33 2.99 -4.88
CA ALA A 81 17.19 1.95 -4.32
C ALA A 81 16.85 1.65 -2.84
N GLN A 82 16.66 2.68 -2.02
CA GLN A 82 16.23 2.54 -0.63
C GLN A 82 14.84 1.88 -0.51
N MET A 83 13.90 2.22 -1.38
CA MET A 83 12.59 1.58 -1.40
C MET A 83 12.69 0.09 -1.73
N VAL A 84 13.53 -0.28 -2.71
CA VAL A 84 13.78 -1.68 -3.06
C VAL A 84 14.44 -2.40 -1.89
N GLU A 85 15.48 -1.83 -1.30
CA GLU A 85 16.18 -2.41 -0.16
C GLU A 85 15.25 -2.60 1.06
N GLN A 86 14.43 -1.59 1.37
CA GLN A 86 13.45 -1.68 2.45
C GLN A 86 12.40 -2.75 2.15
N THR A 87 11.91 -2.82 0.92
CA THR A 87 10.96 -3.87 0.51
C THR A 87 11.59 -5.25 0.64
N LEU A 88 12.85 -5.42 0.26
CA LEU A 88 13.57 -6.68 0.45
C LEU A 88 13.69 -7.02 1.94
N LYS A 89 14.09 -6.06 2.79
CA LYS A 89 14.19 -6.26 4.25
C LYS A 89 12.85 -6.65 4.88
N ASP A 90 11.78 -5.96 4.51
CA ASP A 90 10.43 -6.21 5.04
C ASP A 90 9.89 -7.59 4.63
N ASN A 91 10.29 -8.08 3.45
CA ASN A 91 9.85 -9.37 2.90
C ASN A 91 10.86 -10.51 3.09
N MET A 92 12.05 -10.23 3.65
CA MET A 92 13.08 -11.24 3.95
C MET A 92 12.56 -12.30 4.92
N ASN A 93 11.67 -11.91 5.84
CA ASN A 93 10.99 -12.85 6.72
C ASN A 93 9.69 -13.35 6.08
N SER A 94 9.68 -14.60 5.61
CA SER A 94 8.52 -15.25 5.00
C SER A 94 7.27 -15.24 5.89
N ARG A 95 7.41 -15.20 7.23
CA ARG A 95 6.29 -15.07 8.17
C ARG A 95 5.68 -13.65 8.15
N ALA A 96 6.51 -12.61 8.06
CA ALA A 96 6.05 -11.22 7.96
C ALA A 96 5.41 -10.97 6.58
N LEU A 97 6.03 -11.46 5.50
CA LEU A 97 5.48 -11.44 4.15
C LEU A 97 4.10 -12.11 4.08
N ARG A 98 3.95 -13.34 4.62
CA ARG A 98 2.66 -14.05 4.68
C ARG A 98 1.60 -13.27 5.47
N LYS A 99 1.98 -12.61 6.58
CA LYS A 99 1.06 -11.78 7.38
C LYS A 99 0.60 -10.53 6.60
N ASN A 100 1.48 -9.91 5.83
CA ASN A 100 1.16 -8.73 5.02
C ASN A 100 0.31 -9.09 3.79
N LEU A 101 0.68 -10.15 3.06
CA LEU A 101 -0.12 -10.69 1.95
C LEU A 101 -1.51 -11.15 2.39
N SER A 102 -1.63 -11.77 3.57
CA SER A 102 -2.93 -12.19 4.12
C SER A 102 -3.87 -11.00 4.30
N LYS A 103 -3.37 -9.83 4.75
CA LYS A 103 -4.20 -8.63 4.93
C LYS A 103 -4.76 -8.08 3.61
N GLU A 104 -4.00 -8.14 2.52
CA GLU A 104 -4.47 -7.71 1.20
C GLU A 104 -5.35 -8.76 0.51
N ASN A 105 -5.05 -10.05 0.70
CA ASN A 105 -5.84 -11.17 0.16
C ASN A 105 -7.21 -11.36 0.84
N ILE A 106 -7.46 -10.78 2.02
CA ILE A 106 -8.80 -10.78 2.65
C ILE A 106 -9.85 -10.12 1.74
N ARG A 107 -9.45 -9.23 0.81
CA ARG A 107 -10.40 -8.55 -0.09
C ARG A 107 -10.75 -9.32 -1.36
N ILE A 108 -9.97 -10.33 -1.76
CA ILE A 108 -10.07 -10.90 -3.13
C ILE A 108 -11.09 -12.04 -3.26
N HIS A 109 -11.60 -12.65 -2.19
CA HIS A 109 -12.49 -13.82 -2.34
C HIS A 109 -13.84 -13.66 -1.68
N LYS A 110 -14.76 -13.00 -2.39
CA LYS A 110 -16.18 -13.40 -2.34
C LYS A 110 -16.66 -13.65 -3.76
N LEU A 111 -16.80 -14.92 -4.14
CA LEU A 111 -17.47 -15.26 -5.38
C LEU A 111 -18.93 -14.80 -5.27
N LYS A 112 -19.35 -14.01 -6.26
CA LYS A 112 -20.72 -13.52 -6.36
C LYS A 112 -21.60 -14.59 -7.01
N ASP A 113 -22.81 -14.73 -6.49
CA ASP A 113 -23.87 -15.54 -7.10
C ASP A 113 -24.36 -14.86 -8.39
N ALA A 114 -25.21 -15.53 -9.17
CA ALA A 114 -25.79 -15.02 -10.42
C ALA A 114 -26.54 -13.68 -10.24
N ASN A 115 -26.98 -13.38 -9.02
CA ASN A 115 -27.63 -12.13 -8.63
C ASN A 115 -26.66 -11.08 -8.04
N ASN A 116 -25.36 -11.18 -8.31
CA ASN A 116 -24.31 -10.28 -7.81
C ASN A 116 -24.11 -10.23 -6.29
N ASN A 117 -24.73 -11.14 -5.53
CA ASN A 117 -24.57 -11.23 -4.08
C ASN A 117 -23.31 -12.04 -3.72
N ALA A 118 -22.44 -11.45 -2.91
CA ALA A 118 -21.19 -12.05 -2.44
C ALA A 118 -21.47 -13.17 -1.42
N LYS A 119 -21.59 -14.42 -1.88
CA LYS A 119 -22.13 -15.52 -1.06
C LYS A 119 -21.11 -16.58 -0.64
N TYR A 120 -20.06 -16.80 -1.42
CA TYR A 120 -19.19 -17.96 -1.19
C TYR A 120 -17.85 -17.54 -0.58
N GLU A 121 -17.68 -17.86 0.70
CA GLU A 121 -16.48 -17.57 1.48
C GLU A 121 -15.61 -18.82 1.67
N LYS A 122 -16.19 -20.02 1.55
CA LYS A 122 -15.48 -21.29 1.80
C LYS A 122 -15.25 -22.09 0.51
N LYS A 123 -14.04 -22.64 0.38
CA LYS A 123 -13.65 -23.51 -0.75
C LYS A 123 -14.57 -24.73 -0.93
N SER A 124 -15.07 -25.29 0.18
CA SER A 124 -16.00 -26.43 0.17
C SER A 124 -17.35 -26.10 -0.50
N GLU A 125 -17.87 -24.90 -0.28
CA GLU A 125 -19.12 -24.42 -0.89
C GLU A 125 -18.97 -24.30 -2.40
N ILE A 126 -17.84 -23.75 -2.86
CA ILE A 126 -17.50 -23.61 -4.28
C ILE A 126 -17.44 -24.99 -4.96
N ILE A 127 -16.77 -25.96 -4.32
CA ILE A 127 -16.66 -27.32 -4.87
C ILE A 127 -18.04 -27.98 -4.99
N ASN A 128 -18.94 -27.78 -4.02
CA ASN A 128 -20.29 -28.35 -4.07
C ASN A 128 -21.13 -27.72 -5.19
N ILE A 129 -21.01 -26.41 -5.43
CA ILE A 129 -21.70 -25.74 -6.54
C ILE A 129 -21.22 -26.29 -7.89
N ILE A 130 -19.91 -26.47 -8.05
CA ILE A 130 -19.33 -27.06 -9.26
C ILE A 130 -19.86 -28.49 -9.47
N LYS A 131 -19.88 -29.30 -8.40
CA LYS A 131 -20.44 -30.66 -8.45
C LYS A 131 -21.92 -30.66 -8.84
N ASP A 132 -22.72 -29.78 -8.24
CA ASP A 132 -24.15 -29.67 -8.54
C ASP A 132 -24.41 -29.17 -9.96
N PHE A 133 -23.57 -28.26 -10.46
CA PHE A 133 -23.62 -27.80 -11.85
C PHE A 133 -23.37 -28.95 -12.82
N PHE A 134 -22.27 -29.69 -12.67
CA PHE A 134 -21.96 -30.83 -13.54
C PHE A 134 -22.98 -31.96 -13.37
N LYS A 135 -23.45 -32.22 -12.14
CA LYS A 135 -24.53 -33.17 -11.88
C LYS A 135 -25.77 -32.79 -12.69
N LYS A 136 -26.20 -31.52 -12.65
CA LYS A 136 -27.36 -31.04 -13.44
C LYS A 136 -27.11 -31.13 -14.95
N LEU A 137 -25.90 -30.80 -15.40
CA LEU A 137 -25.51 -30.84 -16.81
C LEU A 137 -25.59 -32.25 -17.39
N TYR A 138 -25.08 -33.24 -16.64
CA TYR A 138 -25.06 -34.65 -17.07
C TYR A 138 -26.29 -35.45 -16.62
N SER A 139 -27.20 -34.89 -15.81
CA SER A 139 -28.45 -35.57 -15.40
C SER A 139 -29.60 -35.40 -16.41
N LYS A 140 -29.58 -34.38 -17.28
CA LYS A 140 -30.62 -34.21 -18.32
C LYS A 140 -30.31 -35.08 -19.55
N LYS A 141 -30.79 -36.34 -19.48
CA LYS A 141 -30.95 -37.34 -20.55
C LYS A 141 -29.73 -37.60 -21.47
N GLY A 142 -29.15 -38.79 -21.31
CA GLY A 142 -28.85 -39.67 -22.46
C GLY A 142 -27.49 -39.53 -23.15
N HIS A 143 -26.43 -39.10 -22.44
CA HIS A 143 -25.07 -39.26 -22.95
C HIS A 143 -24.25 -40.09 -21.96
N SER A 144 -24.42 -41.40 -21.99
CA SER A 144 -23.31 -42.28 -21.65
C SER A 144 -22.36 -42.25 -22.84
N PRO A 145 -21.15 -41.67 -22.73
CA PRO A 145 -20.13 -42.01 -23.70
C PRO A 145 -19.77 -43.47 -23.44
N SER A 146 -20.39 -44.39 -24.18
CA SER A 146 -19.85 -45.73 -24.33
C SER A 146 -18.58 -45.61 -25.15
N ARG A 147 -17.46 -45.29 -24.50
CA ARG A 147 -16.14 -45.63 -25.01
C ARG A 147 -15.11 -45.52 -23.89
N SER A 148 -14.77 -46.69 -23.37
CA SER A 148 -13.39 -47.03 -23.02
C SER A 148 -12.43 -46.47 -24.06
N GLU A 149 -11.55 -45.56 -23.68
CA GLU A 149 -10.27 -45.29 -24.35
C GLU A 149 -9.51 -44.28 -23.46
N ASP A 150 -8.54 -44.83 -22.72
CA ASP A 150 -7.26 -44.23 -22.33
C ASP A 150 -7.25 -42.85 -21.65
N LEU A 151 -7.63 -42.83 -20.37
CA LEU A 151 -7.04 -41.84 -19.46
C LEU A 151 -5.61 -42.31 -19.12
N PRO A 152 -4.55 -41.55 -19.44
CA PRO A 152 -3.21 -41.94 -19.04
C PRO A 152 -3.14 -41.96 -17.51
N GLU A 153 -2.75 -43.11 -16.98
CA GLU A 153 -2.47 -43.29 -15.56
C GLU A 153 -1.38 -42.29 -15.14
N VAL A 154 -1.70 -41.39 -14.20
CA VAL A 154 -0.74 -40.38 -13.72
C VAL A 154 0.28 -41.09 -12.83
N THR A 155 1.28 -41.72 -13.44
CA THR A 155 2.43 -42.24 -12.73
C THR A 155 3.38 -41.09 -12.40
N LYS A 156 3.31 -40.63 -11.14
CA LYS A 156 4.34 -39.94 -10.36
C LYS A 156 5.18 -38.89 -11.11
N TRP A 157 4.93 -37.62 -10.81
CA TRP A 157 5.81 -36.51 -11.16
C TRP A 157 7.22 -36.75 -10.59
N LYS A 158 8.17 -37.21 -11.41
CA LYS A 158 9.58 -37.23 -11.04
C LYS A 158 10.13 -35.81 -11.22
N SER A 159 10.26 -35.09 -10.12
CA SER A 159 11.07 -33.87 -10.08
C SER A 159 12.52 -34.24 -10.39
N GLN A 160 13.03 -33.80 -11.54
CA GLN A 160 14.46 -33.90 -11.86
C GLN A 160 15.25 -32.99 -10.89
N PRO A 161 16.31 -33.46 -10.23
CA PRO A 161 17.18 -32.59 -9.46
C PRO A 161 17.91 -31.64 -10.44
N GLN A 162 17.81 -30.33 -10.16
CA GLN A 162 18.52 -29.29 -10.90
C GLN A 162 20.03 -29.53 -10.74
N SER A 163 20.72 -29.73 -11.86
CA SER A 163 22.18 -29.81 -11.92
C SER A 163 22.77 -28.47 -11.49
N THR A 164 23.40 -28.44 -10.33
CA THR A 164 24.23 -27.32 -9.90
C THR A 164 25.48 -27.25 -10.76
N ARG A 165 25.71 -26.12 -11.41
CA ARG A 165 27.04 -25.70 -11.83
C ARG A 165 27.22 -24.23 -11.54
#